data_AF-A0A7S1SLJ5-F1
#
_entry.id   AF-A0A7S1SLJ5-F1
#
_cell.length_a   1.000
_cell.length_b   1.000
_cell.length_c   1.000
_cell.angle_alpha   90.00
_cell.angle_beta   90.00
_cell.angle_gamma   90.00
#
_symmetry.space_group_name_H-M   'P 1'
#
loop_
_entity.id
_entity.type
_entity.pdbx_description
1 polymer ?
#
loop_
_entity_poly.entity_id
_entity_poly.type
_entity_poly.pdbx_seq_one_letter_code
_entity_poly.pdbx_strand_id
1 'polypeptide(L)'
;VILSRVGMAEVLDRMRIYQEGANSTGVMAEEPALSVDKVSAAMKSLFAAVSDIDALPSFNSLQAPRPRAEASARVAKLLADAYSNVYEALSNPQNGYTVDGNIAGSVKHTPAQVATILGVS
;
A
#
# COMPACT_ATOMS: atom_id res chain seq x y z
N VAL A 1 5.70 -0.84 -11.37
CA VAL A 1 7.17 -0.79 -11.16
C VAL A 1 7.52 -0.67 -9.68
N ILE A 2 7.09 0.36 -8.95
CA ILE A 2 7.36 0.48 -7.50
C ILE A 2 6.56 -0.55 -6.68
N LEU A 3 5.23 -0.61 -6.85
CA LEU A 3 4.36 -1.56 -6.13
C LEU A 3 4.80 -3.02 -6.30
N SER A 4 5.24 -3.41 -7.50
CA SER A 4 5.79 -4.75 -7.78
C SER A 4 7.16 -4.96 -7.11
N ARG A 5 8.00 -3.92 -7.04
CA ARG A 5 9.35 -3.98 -6.44
C ARG A 5 9.31 -4.11 -4.92
N VAL A 6 8.32 -3.51 -4.26
CA VAL A 6 8.12 -3.62 -2.80
C VAL A 6 7.19 -4.76 -2.39
N GLY A 7 6.79 -5.64 -3.33
CA GLY A 7 5.91 -6.79 -3.06
C GLY A 7 4.45 -6.42 -2.77
N MET A 8 4.11 -5.13 -2.77
CA MET A 8 2.77 -4.64 -2.43
C MET A 8 1.73 -4.94 -3.51
N ALA A 9 2.15 -5.05 -4.77
CA ALA A 9 1.26 -5.46 -5.86
C ALA A 9 0.73 -6.89 -5.66
N GLU A 10 1.57 -7.83 -5.20
CA GLU A 10 1.16 -9.20 -4.93
C GLU A 10 0.21 -9.27 -3.72
N VAL A 11 0.49 -8.48 -2.68
CA VAL A 11 -0.39 -8.38 -1.50
C VAL A 11 -1.77 -7.84 -1.90
N LEU A 12 -1.84 -6.77 -2.69
CA LEU A 12 -3.10 -6.18 -3.15
C LEU A 12 -3.90 -7.13 -4.03
N ASP A 13 -3.25 -7.81 -4.97
CA ASP A 13 -3.92 -8.74 -5.87
C ASP A 13 -4.49 -9.94 -5.09
N ARG A 14 -3.72 -10.48 -4.14
CA ARG A 14 -4.18 -11.56 -3.25
C ARG A 14 -5.31 -11.12 -2.32
N MET A 15 -5.22 -9.92 -1.74
CA MET A 15 -6.32 -9.37 -0.92
C MET A 15 -7.58 -9.20 -1.76
N ARG A 16 -7.47 -8.71 -2.99
CA ARG A 16 -8.59 -8.57 -3.92
C ARG A 16 -9.20 -9.92 -4.27
N ILE A 17 -8.39 -10.92 -4.63
CA ILE A 17 -8.87 -12.28 -4.93
C ILE A 17 -9.56 -12.90 -3.70
N TYR A 18 -9.08 -12.62 -2.49
CA TYR A 18 -9.70 -13.11 -1.26
C TYR A 18 -11.03 -12.41 -0.95
N GLN A 19 -11.16 -11.12 -1.30
CA GLN A 19 -12.38 -10.34 -1.14
C GLN A 19 -13.44 -10.66 -2.21
N GLU A 20 -13.01 -10.89 -3.46
CA GLU A 20 -13.87 -11.25 -4.60
C GLU A 20 -14.23 -12.75 -4.59
N GLY A 21 -13.31 -13.60 -4.12
CA GLY A 21 -13.49 -15.04 -3.98
C GLY A 21 -14.06 -15.38 -2.60
N ALA A 22 -15.38 -15.51 -2.52
CA ALA A 22 -16.11 -15.97 -1.34
C ALA A 22 -15.82 -17.45 -0.91
N ASN A 23 -14.68 -18.02 -1.30
CA ASN A 23 -14.31 -19.42 -1.09
C ASN A 23 -13.23 -19.64 -0.03
N SER A 24 -12.78 -18.59 0.65
CA SER A 24 -11.86 -18.71 1.77
C SER A 24 -12.66 -18.88 3.07
N THR A 25 -12.73 -20.08 3.62
CA THR A 25 -13.42 -20.36 4.89
C THR A 25 -12.66 -19.87 6.14
N GLY A 26 -11.68 -18.97 5.98
CA GLY A 26 -10.79 -18.49 7.03
C GLY A 26 -10.64 -16.97 7.01
N VAL A 27 -9.77 -16.44 7.87
CA VAL A 27 -9.44 -15.01 7.91
C VAL A 27 -8.19 -14.73 7.08
N MET A 28 -8.09 -13.55 6.44
CA MET A 28 -6.95 -13.20 5.58
C MET A 28 -5.59 -13.36 6.28
N ALA A 29 -5.53 -13.11 7.58
CA ALA A 29 -4.33 -13.26 8.39
C ALA A 29 -3.77 -14.69 8.48
N GLU A 30 -4.60 -15.72 8.26
CA GLU A 30 -4.18 -17.13 8.27
C GLU A 30 -3.52 -17.55 6.95
N GLU A 31 -3.71 -16.80 5.88
CA GLU A 31 -3.08 -17.08 4.59
C GLU A 31 -1.56 -16.76 4.66
N PRO A 32 -0.66 -17.73 4.43
CA PRO A 32 0.79 -17.52 4.58
C PRO A 32 1.38 -16.45 3.65
N ALA A 33 0.68 -16.13 2.56
CA ALA A 33 1.05 -15.06 1.64
C ALA A 33 0.61 -13.68 2.12
N LEU A 34 -0.41 -13.62 2.98
CA LEU A 34 -0.98 -12.40 3.52
C LEU A 34 -0.73 -12.26 5.03
N SER A 35 0.25 -12.97 5.60
CA SER A 35 0.57 -12.88 7.03
C SER A 35 0.93 -11.46 7.45
N VAL A 36 0.65 -11.10 8.71
CA VAL A 36 0.88 -9.74 9.23
C VAL A 36 2.33 -9.27 9.05
N ASP A 37 3.30 -10.19 9.13
CA ASP A 37 4.72 -9.90 8.92
C ASP A 37 5.02 -9.52 7.47
N LYS A 38 4.44 -10.24 6.50
CA LYS A 38 4.63 -9.93 5.08
C LYS A 38 3.96 -8.62 4.69
N VAL A 39 2.71 -8.42 5.14
CA VAL A 39 1.96 -7.20 4.84
C VAL A 39 2.63 -5.99 5.49
N SER A 40 3.05 -6.10 6.76
CA SER A 40 3.76 -5.02 7.45
C SER A 40 5.14 -4.72 6.83
N ALA A 41 5.88 -5.75 6.39
CA ALA A 41 7.13 -5.58 5.67
C ALA A 41 6.92 -4.89 4.31
N ALA A 42 5.87 -5.24 3.57
CA ALA A 42 5.51 -4.59 2.32
C ALA A 42 5.13 -3.11 2.53
N MET A 43 4.35 -2.80 3.57
CA MET A 43 4.00 -1.41 3.93
C MET A 43 5.21 -0.58 4.33
N LYS A 44 6.12 -1.14 5.14
CA LYS A 44 7.39 -0.48 5.50
C LYS A 44 8.27 -0.25 4.27
N SER A 45 8.33 -1.23 3.38
CA SER A 45 9.12 -1.13 2.14
C SER A 45 8.53 -0.09 1.20
N LEU A 46 7.20 -0.02 1.07
CA LEU A 46 6.55 1.05 0.30
C LEU A 46 6.87 2.41 0.91
N PHE A 47 6.75 2.56 2.23
CA PHE A 47 7.07 3.81 2.92
C PHE A 47 8.51 4.26 2.64
N ALA A 48 9.47 3.34 2.79
CA ALA A 48 10.88 3.61 2.52
C ALA A 48 11.10 3.99 1.05
N ALA A 49 10.42 3.32 0.12
CA ALA A 49 10.47 3.67 -1.29
C ALA A 49 9.90 5.07 -1.52
N VAL A 50 8.70 5.40 -1.08
CA VAL A 50 8.10 6.73 -1.33
C VAL A 50 8.78 7.88 -0.58
N SER A 51 9.52 7.58 0.48
CA SER A 51 10.33 8.57 1.21
C SER A 51 11.65 8.90 0.50
N ASP A 52 12.05 8.09 -0.48
CA ASP A 52 13.22 8.36 -1.30
C ASP A 52 12.85 9.38 -2.39
N ILE A 53 13.61 10.48 -2.45
CA ILE A 53 13.38 11.64 -3.32
C ILE A 53 13.36 11.24 -4.81
N ASP A 54 14.07 10.17 -5.18
CA ASP A 54 14.14 9.68 -6.57
C ASP A 54 13.20 8.50 -6.86
N ALA A 55 12.39 8.06 -5.89
CA ALA A 55 11.57 6.87 -6.09
C ALA A 55 10.36 7.10 -6.98
N LEU A 56 9.79 8.31 -6.97
CA LEU A 56 8.73 8.64 -7.91
C LEU A 56 9.32 8.74 -9.31
N PRO A 57 8.70 8.13 -10.33
CA PRO A 57 9.20 8.20 -11.68
C PRO A 57 9.30 9.66 -12.09
N SER A 58 10.53 10.14 -12.20
CA SER A 58 10.84 11.41 -12.82
C SER A 58 10.57 11.19 -14.31
N PHE A 59 9.38 11.61 -14.77
CA PHE A 59 8.99 11.54 -16.18
C PHE A 59 9.82 12.54 -16.99
N ASN A 60 11.15 12.39 -16.98
CA ASN A 60 12.13 13.26 -17.60
C ASN A 60 12.00 13.27 -19.13
N SER A 61 11.29 12.28 -19.71
CA SER A 61 10.91 12.23 -21.12
C SER A 61 9.68 13.09 -21.48
N LEU A 62 8.89 13.55 -20.50
CA LEU A 62 7.81 14.50 -20.71
C LEU A 62 8.35 15.93 -20.67
N GLN A 63 8.60 16.53 -21.85
CA GLN A 63 9.14 17.89 -21.98
C GLN A 63 8.19 18.98 -21.45
N ALA A 64 6.89 18.71 -21.36
CA ALA A 64 5.92 19.69 -20.87
C ALA A 64 5.77 19.60 -19.32
N PRO A 65 6.05 20.68 -18.57
CA PRO A 65 6.10 20.66 -17.11
C PRO A 65 4.74 20.37 -16.43
N ARG A 66 3.62 20.75 -17.06
CA ARG A 66 2.25 20.49 -16.56
C ARG A 66 1.86 19.01 -16.60
N PRO A 67 1.88 18.32 -17.75
CA PRO A 67 1.54 16.90 -17.80
C PRO A 67 2.54 16.03 -17.03
N ARG A 68 3.79 16.48 -16.88
CA ARG A 68 4.78 15.84 -15.99
C ARG A 68 4.31 15.87 -14.53
N ALA A 69 3.92 17.04 -14.02
CA ALA A 69 3.42 17.20 -12.66
C ALA A 69 2.12 16.40 -12.44
N GLU A 70 1.20 16.42 -13.42
CA GLU A 70 -0.05 15.64 -13.34
C GLU A 70 0.19 14.12 -13.35
N ALA A 71 1.12 13.63 -14.16
CA ALA A 71 1.47 12.21 -14.19
C ALA A 71 2.11 11.75 -12.86
N SER A 72 3.05 12.55 -12.32
CA SER A 72 3.63 12.29 -11.00
C SER A 72 2.58 12.34 -9.89
N ALA A 73 1.66 13.30 -9.92
CA ALA A 73 0.56 13.39 -8.96
C ALA A 73 -0.40 12.19 -9.04
N ARG A 74 -0.70 11.68 -10.24
CA ARG A 74 -1.50 10.45 -10.41
C ARG A 74 -0.80 9.23 -9.83
N VAL A 75 0.50 9.08 -10.06
CA VAL A 75 1.28 7.98 -9.48
C VAL A 75 1.32 8.09 -7.96
N ALA A 76 1.58 9.28 -7.43
CA ALA A 76 1.56 9.55 -5.99
C ALA A 76 0.20 9.21 -5.37
N LYS A 77 -0.91 9.59 -6.04
CA LYS A 77 -2.26 9.24 -5.60
C LYS A 77 -2.49 7.72 -5.58
N LEU A 78 -2.12 7.01 -6.65
CA LEU A 78 -2.24 5.54 -6.70
C LEU A 78 -1.45 4.84 -5.60
N LEU A 79 -0.28 5.38 -5.23
CA LEU A 79 0.54 4.84 -4.13
C LEU A 79 -0.10 5.11 -2.77
N ALA A 80 -0.67 6.30 -2.57
CA ALA A 80 -1.41 6.64 -1.36
C ALA A 80 -2.68 5.77 -1.21
N ASP A 81 -3.45 5.63 -2.29
CA ASP A 81 -4.66 4.79 -2.33
C ASP A 81 -4.32 3.32 -2.04
N ALA A 82 -3.25 2.80 -2.65
CA ALA A 82 -2.75 1.45 -2.38
C ALA A 82 -2.37 1.24 -0.90
N TYR A 83 -1.68 2.21 -0.30
CA TYR A 83 -1.34 2.16 1.12
C TYR A 83 -2.59 2.19 2.00
N SER A 84 -3.55 3.06 1.67
CA SER A 84 -4.81 3.20 2.40
C SER A 84 -5.62 1.89 2.37
N ASN A 85 -5.75 1.26 1.20
CA ASN A 85 -6.50 0.01 1.06
C ASN A 85 -5.90 -1.12 1.91
N VAL A 86 -4.57 -1.26 1.95
CA VAL A 86 -3.90 -2.25 2.79
C VAL A 86 -4.05 -1.90 4.27
N TYR A 87 -3.92 -0.62 4.62
CA TYR A 87 -4.10 -0.15 6.00
C TYR A 87 -5.52 -0.45 6.51
N GLU A 88 -6.55 -0.17 5.70
CA GLU A 88 -7.94 -0.51 6.01
C GLU A 88 -8.13 -2.01 6.17
N ALA A 89 -7.59 -2.82 5.26
CA ALA A 89 -7.67 -4.27 5.34
C ALA A 89 -7.04 -4.82 6.62
N LEU A 90 -5.93 -4.24 7.11
CA LEU A 90 -5.31 -4.62 8.38
C LEU A 90 -6.13 -4.15 9.59
N SER A 91 -6.74 -2.96 9.51
CA SER A 91 -7.56 -2.40 10.59
C SER A 91 -8.92 -3.07 10.73
N ASN A 92 -9.38 -3.80 9.70
CA ASN A 92 -10.62 -4.54 9.75
C ASN A 92 -10.46 -5.82 10.61
N PRO A 93 -11.16 -5.92 11.75
CA PRO A 93 -11.08 -7.09 12.64
C PRO A 93 -11.57 -8.39 11.97
N GLN A 94 -12.41 -8.30 10.92
CA GLN A 94 -12.88 -9.48 10.18
C GLN A 94 -11.76 -10.17 9.38
N ASN A 95 -10.67 -9.46 9.07
CA ASN A 95 -9.55 -10.02 8.33
C ASN A 95 -8.54 -10.76 9.22
N GLY A 96 -8.76 -10.77 10.55
CA GLY A 96 -7.98 -11.55 11.52
C GLY A 96 -6.60 -11.00 11.84
N TYR A 97 -6.24 -9.83 11.32
CA TYR A 97 -4.91 -9.23 11.54
C TYR A 97 -4.71 -8.66 12.93
N THR A 98 -5.81 -8.31 13.59
CA THR A 98 -5.81 -7.76 14.95
C THR A 98 -7.06 -8.24 15.66
N VAL A 99 -6.95 -8.47 16.97
CA VAL A 99 -8.09 -8.88 17.81
C VAL A 99 -9.05 -7.69 18.04
N ASP A 100 -8.53 -6.44 18.02
CA ASP A 100 -9.29 -5.22 18.34
C ASP A 100 -9.18 -4.10 17.28
N GLY A 101 -8.70 -4.38 16.05
CA GLY A 101 -8.45 -3.34 15.04
C GLY A 101 -7.16 -2.53 15.25
N ASN A 102 -6.43 -2.77 16.34
CA ASN A 102 -5.24 -2.01 16.70
C ASN A 102 -3.98 -2.49 15.96
N ILE A 103 -3.70 -1.88 14.82
CA ILE A 103 -2.53 -2.17 13.98
C ILE A 103 -1.28 -1.37 14.36
N ALA A 104 -1.31 -0.57 15.44
CA ALA A 104 -0.22 0.34 15.82
C ALA A 104 1.11 -0.36 16.12
N GLY A 105 1.07 -1.66 16.49
CA GLY A 105 2.26 -2.48 16.66
C GLY A 105 2.91 -2.94 15.33
N SER A 106 2.11 -3.08 14.26
CA SER A 106 2.55 -3.63 12.98
C SER A 106 2.86 -2.56 11.94
N VAL A 107 2.09 -1.47 11.95
CA VAL A 107 2.19 -0.38 10.98
C VAL A 107 2.47 0.94 11.71
N LYS A 108 3.67 1.48 11.49
CA LYS A 108 4.14 2.70 12.17
C LYS A 108 3.59 4.01 11.58
N HIS A 109 3.08 3.97 10.35
CA HIS A 109 2.69 5.17 9.61
C HIS A 109 1.21 5.13 9.24
N THR A 110 0.55 6.28 9.29
CA THR A 110 -0.84 6.39 8.84
C THR A 110 -0.92 6.71 7.35
N PRO A 111 -2.02 6.39 6.66
CA PRO A 111 -2.22 6.79 5.27
C PRO A 111 -2.09 8.30 5.08
N ALA A 112 -2.52 9.10 6.05
CA ALA A 112 -2.36 10.55 6.04
C ALA A 112 -0.87 10.98 6.03
N GLN A 113 0.00 10.32 6.81
CA GLN A 113 1.43 10.62 6.78
C GLN A 113 2.05 10.27 5.42
N VAL A 114 1.61 9.17 4.80
CA VAL A 114 2.07 8.76 3.46
C VAL A 114 1.59 9.75 2.39
N ALA A 115 0.33 10.18 2.45
CA ALA A 115 -0.24 11.17 1.53
C ALA A 115 0.50 12.51 1.60
N THR A 116 0.90 12.96 2.80
CA THR A 116 1.71 14.17 3.01
C THR A 116 3.09 14.06 2.36
N ILE A 117 3.79 12.93 2.52
CA ILE A 117 5.11 12.70 1.89
C ILE A 117 4.99 12.69 0.37
N LEU A 118 3.90 12.12 -0.14
CA LEU A 118 3.59 12.06 -1.57
C LEU A 118 3.02 13.37 -2.14
N GLY A 119 2.70 14.35 -1.30
CA GLY A 119 2.15 15.64 -1.71
C GLY A 119 0.73 15.56 -2.32
N VAL A 120 -0.06 14.55 -1.92
CA VAL A 120 -1.42 14.28 -2.45
C VAL A 120 -2.52 14.42 -1.39
N SER A 121 -2.24 15.13 -0.30
CA SER A 121 -3.17 15.42 0.81
C SER A 121 -4.38 16.25 0.40
#